data_AF-A0A6L5EKW3-F1
#
_entry.id   AF-A0A6L5EKW3-F1
#
_cell.length_a   1.000
_cell.length_b   1.000
_cell.length_c   1.000
_cell.angle_alpha   90.00
_cell.angle_beta   90.00
_cell.angle_gamma   90.00
#
_symmetry.space_group_name_H-M   'P 1'
#
loop_
_entity.id
_entity.type
_entity.pdbx_description
1 polymer ?
#
loop_
_entity_poly.entity_id
_entity_poly.type
_entity_poly.pdbx_seq_one_letter_code
_entity_poly.pdbx_strand_id
1 'polypeptide(L)'
;KELRDMTFVANQVIHSYVFEFATSEDGRIDGVFVASDKGRHQRLYYYSMTLMLSIFRSVGLDVVSEQHLVRDPETEQWKIR
;
A
#
# COMPACT_ATOMS: atom_id res chain seq x y z
N LYS A 1 -2.44 16.49 7.92
CA LYS A 1 -1.15 16.17 7.24
C LYS A 1 -1.20 14.72 6.84
N GLU A 2 -0.87 14.38 5.60
CA GLU A 2 -0.83 12.99 5.13
C GLU A 2 0.38 12.29 5.75
N LEU A 3 0.14 11.23 6.52
CA LEU A 3 1.19 10.35 7.04
C LEU A 3 1.38 9.24 6.01
N ARG A 4 2.57 9.18 5.40
CA ARG A 4 2.93 8.17 4.38
C ARG A 4 3.51 6.94 5.05
N ASP A 5 2.74 6.37 5.97
CA ASP A 5 3.12 5.15 6.69
C ASP A 5 2.81 3.89 5.86
N MET A 6 3.17 2.72 6.41
CA MET A 6 2.95 1.44 5.75
C MET A 6 1.46 1.20 5.43
N THR A 7 0.57 1.60 6.33
CA THR A 7 -0.88 1.50 6.15
C THR A 7 -1.36 2.34 4.99
N PHE A 8 -0.83 3.55 4.82
CA PHE A 8 -1.13 4.40 3.66
C PHE A 8 -0.71 3.72 2.34
N VAL A 9 0.53 3.20 2.27
CA VAL A 9 1.03 2.51 1.07
C VAL A 9 0.21 1.26 0.76
N ALA A 10 -0.07 0.43 1.77
CA ALA A 10 -0.91 -0.77 1.61
C ALA A 10 -2.32 -0.41 1.13
N ASN A 11 -2.93 0.64 1.68
CA ASN A 11 -4.24 1.12 1.25
C ASN A 11 -4.23 1.62 -0.20
N GLN A 12 -3.17 2.30 -0.65
CA GLN A 12 -3.05 2.70 -2.06
C GLN A 12 -2.99 1.47 -2.98
N VAL A 13 -2.28 0.42 -2.57
CA VAL A 13 -2.14 -0.83 -3.34
C VAL A 13 -3.44 -1.65 -3.35
N ILE A 14 -4.08 -1.88 -2.20
CA ILE A 14 -5.28 -2.71 -2.09
C ILE A 14 -6.49 -2.05 -2.76
N HIS A 15 -6.57 -0.72 -2.71
CA HIS A 15 -7.65 0.07 -3.30
C HIS A 15 -7.20 0.84 -4.54
N SER A 16 -6.21 0.30 -5.25
CA SER A 16 -5.67 0.92 -6.46
C SER A 16 -6.71 0.98 -7.57
N TYR A 17 -6.93 2.18 -8.11
CA TYR A 17 -7.58 2.40 -9.39
C TYR A 17 -6.57 2.26 -10.55
N VAL A 18 -5.34 2.75 -10.34
CA VAL A 18 -4.19 2.50 -11.20
C VAL A 18 -3.20 1.62 -10.46
N PHE A 19 -2.81 0.50 -11.07
CA PHE A 19 -1.74 -0.37 -10.62
C PHE A 19 -0.98 -0.87 -11.85
N GLU A 20 0.15 -0.23 -12.17
CA GLU A 20 0.91 -0.50 -13.40
C GLU A 20 2.39 -0.73 -13.08
N PHE A 21 3.00 -1.77 -13.64
CA PHE A 21 4.42 -2.02 -13.44
C PHE A 21 5.25 -0.98 -14.19
N ALA A 22 6.20 -0.37 -13.49
CA ALA A 22 7.24 0.43 -14.11
C ALA A 22 8.36 -0.50 -14.57
N THR A 23 8.67 -0.47 -15.86
CA THR A 23 9.78 -1.24 -16.42
C THR A 23 10.96 -0.35 -16.77
N SER A 24 12.17 -0.85 -16.54
CA SER A 24 13.39 -0.25 -17.05
C SER A 24 13.56 -0.50 -18.55
N GLU A 25 14.52 0.18 -19.17
CA GLU A 25 14.78 0.08 -20.62
C GLU A 25 15.11 -1.36 -21.07
N ASP A 26 15.67 -2.18 -20.19
CA ASP A 26 15.95 -3.61 -20.43
C ASP A 26 14.76 -4.54 -20.13
N GLY A 27 13.58 -3.98 -19.84
CA GLY A 27 12.34 -4.70 -19.61
C GLY A 27 12.18 -5.31 -18.22
N ARG A 28 13.07 -5.01 -17.28
CA ARG A 28 12.93 -5.47 -15.88
C ARG A 28 11.93 -4.62 -15.12
N ILE A 29 11.29 -5.19 -14.10
CA ILE A 29 10.40 -4.44 -13.22
C ILE A 29 11.24 -3.63 -12.24
N ASP A 30 11.15 -2.31 -12.35
CA ASP A 30 11.84 -1.35 -11.49
C ASP A 30 10.95 -0.82 -10.35
N GLY A 31 9.63 -0.89 -10.53
CA GLY A 31 8.68 -0.47 -9.52
C GLY A 31 7.23 -0.60 -9.97
N VAL A 32 6.35 0.13 -9.31
CA VAL A 32 4.92 0.19 -9.62
C VAL A 32 4.40 1.62 -9.48
N PHE A 33 3.56 2.01 -10.44
CA PHE A 33 2.74 3.22 -10.34
C PHE A 33 1.40 2.88 -9.73
N VAL A 34 1.04 3.61 -8.68
CA VAL A 34 -0.18 3.37 -7.91
C VAL A 34 -0.96 4.66 -7.71
N ALA A 35 -2.26 4.61 -7.95
CA ALA A 35 -3.20 5.64 -7.51
C ALA A 35 -4.48 4.98 -7.00
N SER A 36 -4.92 5.32 -5.78
CA SER A 36 -6.24 4.88 -5.28
C SER A 36 -7.39 5.55 -6.02
N ASP A 37 -8.58 4.94 -5.98
CA ASP A 37 -9.80 5.50 -6.59
C ASP A 37 -10.11 6.93 -6.08
N LYS A 38 -9.94 7.17 -4.77
CA LYS A 38 -10.09 8.52 -4.17
C LYS A 38 -9.04 9.51 -4.69
N GLY A 39 -7.88 9.03 -5.15
CA GLY A 39 -6.75 9.82 -5.63
C GLY A 39 -6.62 9.93 -7.16
N ARG A 40 -7.50 9.28 -7.94
CA ARG A 40 -7.33 9.02 -9.39
C ARG A 40 -7.11 10.25 -10.28
N HIS A 41 -7.48 11.44 -9.84
CA HIS A 41 -7.28 12.71 -10.57
C HIS A 41 -6.39 13.71 -9.84
N GLN A 42 -5.76 13.31 -8.73
CA GLN A 42 -4.96 14.21 -7.91
C GLN A 42 -3.47 13.88 -8.00
N ARG A 43 -3.13 12.60 -7.85
CA ARG A 43 -1.73 12.16 -7.71
C ARG A 43 -1.54 10.74 -8.21
N LEU A 44 -0.38 10.49 -8.81
CA LEU A 44 0.15 9.17 -9.14
C LEU A 44 1.41 8.95 -8.30
N TYR A 45 1.46 7.86 -7.55
CA TYR A 45 2.63 7.49 -6.75
C TYR A 45 3.48 6.50 -7.52
N TYR A 46 4.80 6.62 -7.38
CA TYR A 46 5.74 5.59 -7.79
C TYR A 46 6.33 4.93 -6.55
N TYR A 47 6.27 3.61 -6.49
CA TYR A 47 6.92 2.79 -5.46
C TYR A 47 8.02 1.97 -6.12
N SER A 48 9.25 2.14 -5.66
CA SER A 48 10.38 1.37 -6.17
C SER A 48 10.26 -0.10 -5.79
N MET A 49 10.89 -0.97 -6.59
CA MET A 49 10.96 -2.40 -6.31
C MET A 49 11.54 -2.68 -4.91
N THR A 50 12.56 -1.93 -4.50
CA THR A 50 13.16 -2.06 -3.16
C THR A 50 12.16 -1.79 -2.05
N LEU A 51 11.33 -0.75 -2.18
CA LEU A 51 10.27 -0.45 -1.21
C LEU A 51 9.24 -1.59 -1.16
N MET A 52 8.79 -2.05 -2.32
CA MET A 52 7.83 -3.16 -2.43
C MET A 52 8.36 -4.42 -1.76
N LEU A 53 9.61 -4.80 -2.02
CA LEU A 53 10.26 -5.95 -1.39
C LEU A 53 10.39 -5.79 0.13
N SER A 54 10.69 -4.58 0.61
CA SER A 54 10.76 -4.31 2.06
C SER A 54 9.41 -4.50 2.74
N ILE A 55 8.33 -4.05 2.11
CA ILE A 55 6.96 -4.21 2.60
C ILE A 55 6.55 -5.68 2.59
N PHE A 56 6.80 -6.40 1.48
CA PHE A 56 6.48 -7.82 1.38
C PHE A 56 7.24 -8.65 2.41
N ARG A 57 8.50 -8.33 2.68
CA ARG A 57 9.26 -8.99 3.75
C ARG A 57 8.70 -8.64 5.13
N SER A 58 8.38 -7.37 5.36
CA SER A 58 7.82 -6.93 6.64
C SER A 58 6.49 -7.63 6.95
N VAL A 59 5.61 -7.76 5.96
CA VAL A 59 4.31 -8.42 6.13
C VAL A 59 4.44 -9.95 6.09
N GLY A 60 5.23 -10.49 5.17
CA GLY A 60 5.34 -11.93 4.95
C GLY A 60 6.15 -12.67 6.03
N LEU A 61 7.03 -11.97 6.75
CA LEU A 61 7.75 -12.51 7.92
C LEU A 61 7.02 -12.23 9.23
N ASP A 62 5.98 -11.39 9.23
CA ASP A 62 5.14 -11.16 10.38
C ASP A 62 4.13 -12.32 10.49
N VAL A 63 4.50 -13.33 11.29
CA VAL A 63 3.61 -14.46 11.59
C VAL A 63 2.56 -13.97 12.56
N VAL A 64 1.44 -13.49 12.03
CA VAL A 64 0.28 -13.11 12.84
C VAL A 64 -0.28 -14.34 13.53
N SER A 65 -0.01 -14.49 14.82
CA SER A 65 -0.55 -15.59 15.63
C SER A 65 -1.99 -15.34 16.06
N GLU A 66 -2.36 -14.07 16.32
CA GLU A 66 -3.70 -13.65 16.76
C GLU A 66 -3.99 -12.20 16.32
N GLN A 67 -5.23 -11.88 15.93
CA GLN A 67 -5.66 -10.53 15.57
C GLN A 67 -6.97 -10.17 16.27
N HIS A 68 -6.98 -9.09 17.05
CA HIS A 68 -8.18 -8.56 17.70
C HIS A 68 -8.53 -7.20 17.14
N LEU A 69 -9.74 -7.09 16.58
CA LEU A 69 -10.24 -5.86 15.97
C LEU A 69 -11.38 -5.30 16.81
N VAL A 70 -11.40 -3.98 16.98
CA VAL A 70 -12.51 -3.23 17.56
C VAL A 70 -13.04 -2.27 16.50
N ARG A 71 -14.35 -2.16 16.40
CA ARG A 71 -14.98 -1.22 15.48
C ARG A 71 -14.88 0.19 16.04
N ASP A 72 -14.29 1.10 15.26
CA ASP A 72 -14.20 2.50 15.62
C ASP A 72 -15.56 3.19 15.37
N PRO A 73 -16.17 3.80 16.40
CA PRO A 73 -17.51 4.37 16.27
C PRO A 73 -17.54 5.71 15.51
N GLU A 74 -16.40 6.40 15.36
CA GLU A 74 -16.34 7.70 14.68
C GLU A 74 -16.05 7.55 13.19
N THR A 75 -15.17 6.61 12.84
CA THR A 75 -14.73 6.40 11.45
C THR A 75 -15.43 5.22 10.77
N GLU A 76 -16.16 4.41 11.54
CA GLU A 76 -16.79 3.14 11.15
C GLU A 76 -15.82 2.06 10.63
N GLN A 77 -14.51 2.33 10.69
CA GLN A 77 -13.45 1.43 10.29
C GLN A 77 -13.10 0.45 11.42
N TRP A 78 -12.53 -0.69 11.04
CA TRP A 78 -11.93 -1.61 12.00
C TRP A 78 -10.55 -1.10 12.41
N LYS A 79 -10.27 -1.04 13.71
CA LYS A 79 -8.94 -0.77 14.24
C LYS A 79 -8.43 -1.96 15.03
N ILE A 80 -7.12 -2.17 15.01
CA ILE A 80 -6.46 -3.13 15.90
C ILE A 80 -6.71 -2.66 17.34
N ARG A 81 -7.11 -3.60 18.20
CA ARG A 81 -7.38 -3.34 19.62
C ARG A 81 -6.13 -2.82 20.33
#